data_AF-A0A6B3IAP7-F1
#
_entry.id   AF-A0A6B3IAP7-F1
#
_cell.length_a   1.000
_cell.length_b   1.000
_cell.length_c   1.000
_cell.angle_alpha   90.00
_cell.angle_beta   90.00
_cell.angle_gamma   90.00
#
_symmetry.space_group_name_H-M   'P 1'
#
loop_
_entity.id
_entity.type
_entity.pdbx_description
1 polymer ?
#
loop_
_entity_poly.entity_id
_entity_poly.type
_entity_poly.pdbx_seq_one_letter_code
_entity_poly.pdbx_strand_id
1 'polypeptide(L)'
;EALVARDLSFAEFLDRRGLLLRSDLLGAWARWITPEFEPRRYDTWFFVAALPEGQRTRAVSTEADRTVWIAPAEAARRYDLGELLMMPPTVSTLRALTPFRTAAEALGAADVQDMTPVLAQARLEGDELVLSWPGHDEFTKHVPTAGENGGAG
;
A
#
# COMPACT_ATOMS: atom_id res chain seq x y z
N GLU A 1 17.13 19.25 0.70
CA GLU A 1 16.06 20.24 0.94
C GLU A 1 15.20 20.46 -0.31
N ALA A 2 15.76 20.70 -1.52
CA ALA A 2 14.97 20.94 -2.74
C ALA A 2 14.01 19.80 -3.18
N LEU A 3 14.35 18.52 -2.99
CA LEU A 3 13.46 17.39 -3.34
C LEU A 3 12.22 17.30 -2.43
N VAL A 4 12.39 17.66 -1.16
CA VAL A 4 11.29 17.69 -0.18
C VAL A 4 10.37 18.90 -0.43
N ALA A 5 10.93 20.00 -0.94
CA ALA A 5 10.19 21.20 -1.32
C ALA A 5 9.37 21.06 -2.63
N ARG A 6 9.48 19.93 -3.36
CA ARG A 6 8.86 19.69 -4.69
C ARG A 6 9.34 20.63 -5.81
N ASP A 7 10.39 21.41 -5.60
CA ASP A 7 10.95 22.34 -6.59
C ASP A 7 11.79 21.66 -7.70
N LEU A 8 12.09 20.38 -7.52
CA LEU A 8 12.71 19.51 -8.53
C LEU A 8 11.98 18.17 -8.53
N SER A 9 11.63 17.66 -9.69
CA SER A 9 11.18 16.27 -9.78
C SER A 9 12.33 15.32 -9.40
N PHE A 10 11.98 14.17 -8.82
CA PHE A 10 12.97 13.15 -8.48
C PHE A 10 13.76 12.70 -9.72
N ALA A 11 13.10 12.65 -10.89
CA ALA A 11 13.73 12.37 -12.17
C ALA A 11 14.78 13.42 -12.57
N GLU A 12 14.45 14.72 -12.51
CA GLU A 12 15.40 15.79 -12.82
C GLU A 12 16.57 15.84 -11.84
N PHE A 13 16.34 15.52 -10.57
CA PHE A 13 17.40 15.41 -9.57
C PHE A 13 18.38 14.27 -9.89
N LEU A 14 17.86 13.11 -10.28
CA LEU A 14 18.65 11.95 -10.67
C LEU A 14 19.45 12.24 -11.94
N ASP A 15 18.80 12.81 -12.97
CA ASP A 15 19.42 13.18 -14.24
C ASP A 15 20.56 14.19 -14.07
N ARG A 16 20.31 15.29 -13.32
CA ARG A 16 21.34 16.32 -13.03
C ARG A 16 22.57 15.80 -12.29
N ARG A 17 22.47 14.65 -11.63
CA ARG A 17 23.58 14.02 -10.90
C ARG A 17 24.14 12.77 -11.59
N GLY A 18 23.65 12.44 -12.79
CA GLY A 18 24.05 11.22 -13.49
C GLY A 18 23.73 9.95 -12.71
N LEU A 19 22.71 9.99 -11.85
CA LEU A 19 22.27 8.85 -11.05
C LEU A 19 21.21 8.09 -11.83
N LEU A 20 21.46 6.83 -12.10
CA LEU A 20 20.46 5.93 -12.66
C LEU A 20 19.70 5.25 -11.53
N LEU A 21 18.39 5.10 -11.69
CA LEU A 21 17.65 4.18 -10.84
C LEU A 21 18.12 2.77 -11.19
N ARG A 22 18.71 2.07 -10.23
CA ARG A 22 19.00 0.65 -10.37
C ARG A 22 17.68 -0.10 -10.43
N SER A 23 17.17 -0.34 -11.65
CA SER A 23 15.90 -1.02 -11.90
C SER A 23 15.88 -2.44 -11.33
N ASP A 24 17.05 -3.05 -11.15
CA ASP A 24 17.23 -4.32 -10.43
C ASP A 24 16.90 -4.23 -8.93
N LEU A 25 16.78 -3.02 -8.37
CA LEU A 25 16.43 -2.81 -6.96
C LEU A 25 15.02 -2.26 -6.74
N LEU A 26 14.21 -2.09 -7.78
CA LEU A 26 12.85 -1.56 -7.64
C LEU A 26 11.88 -2.32 -8.54
N GLY A 27 10.92 -3.00 -7.94
CA GLY A 27 9.87 -3.73 -8.65
C GLY A 27 8.48 -3.20 -8.30
N ALA A 28 7.61 -3.08 -9.30
CA ALA A 28 6.19 -2.82 -9.06
C ALA A 28 5.54 -4.06 -8.43
N TRP A 29 4.73 -3.86 -7.39
CA TRP A 29 4.22 -4.96 -6.58
C TRP A 29 2.70 -5.09 -6.61
N ALA A 30 2.00 -3.97 -6.50
CA ALA A 30 0.55 -3.94 -6.53
C ALA A 30 0.06 -2.56 -6.97
N ARG A 31 -1.16 -2.51 -7.50
CA ARG A 31 -1.84 -1.27 -7.85
C ARG A 31 -3.23 -1.28 -7.22
N TRP A 32 -3.54 -0.26 -6.43
CA TRP A 32 -4.82 -0.11 -5.77
C TRP A 32 -5.46 1.21 -6.18
N ILE A 33 -6.72 1.15 -6.60
CA ILE A 33 -7.47 2.35 -6.98
C ILE A 33 -8.60 2.55 -5.97
N THR A 34 -8.66 3.74 -5.39
CA THR A 34 -9.73 4.12 -4.47
C THR A 34 -11.10 4.07 -5.18
N PRO A 35 -12.16 3.57 -4.53
CA PRO A 35 -13.47 3.42 -5.14
C PRO A 35 -14.03 4.73 -5.71
N GLU A 36 -14.90 4.63 -6.72
CA GLU A 36 -15.39 5.81 -7.45
C GLU A 36 -16.26 6.76 -6.61
N PHE A 37 -16.94 6.22 -5.60
CA PHE A 37 -17.83 6.99 -4.72
C PHE A 37 -17.09 7.70 -3.58
N GLU A 38 -15.78 7.44 -3.38
CA GLU A 38 -15.00 8.15 -2.38
C GLU A 38 -14.69 9.59 -2.88
N PRO A 39 -14.85 10.61 -2.03
CA PRO A 39 -14.64 12.01 -2.43
C PRO A 39 -13.19 12.30 -2.83
N ARG A 40 -12.24 11.49 -2.36
CA ARG A 40 -10.83 11.55 -2.74
C ARG A 40 -10.43 10.22 -3.37
N ARG A 41 -9.99 10.28 -4.62
CA ARG A 41 -9.58 9.11 -5.38
C ARG A 41 -8.08 9.13 -5.64
N TYR A 42 -7.43 7.99 -5.41
CA TYR A 42 -6.02 7.79 -5.68
C TYR A 42 -5.83 6.52 -6.51
N ASP A 43 -4.93 6.60 -7.49
CA ASP A 43 -4.37 5.46 -8.19
C ASP A 43 -2.98 5.20 -7.60
N THR A 44 -2.91 4.26 -6.67
CA THR A 44 -1.74 4.06 -5.80
C THR A 44 -0.96 2.84 -6.26
N TRP A 45 0.30 3.07 -6.62
CA TRP A 45 1.25 2.03 -6.96
C TRP A 45 2.12 1.70 -5.75
N PHE A 46 2.26 0.42 -5.47
CA PHE A 46 3.12 -0.13 -4.43
C PHE A 46 4.34 -0.76 -5.06
N PHE A 47 5.50 -0.57 -4.42
CA PHE A 47 6.78 -1.04 -4.92
C PHE A 47 7.55 -1.77 -3.83
N VAL A 48 8.35 -2.74 -4.25
CA VAL A 48 9.38 -3.38 -3.42
C VAL A 48 10.74 -2.87 -3.82
N ALA A 49 11.61 -2.64 -2.84
CA ALA A 49 12.98 -2.21 -3.10
C ALA A 49 14.00 -2.88 -2.18
N ALA A 50 15.17 -3.20 -2.75
CA ALA A 50 16.30 -3.67 -1.96
C ALA A 50 17.19 -2.50 -1.53
N LEU A 51 17.49 -2.45 -0.23
CA LEU A 51 18.46 -1.50 0.32
C LEU A 51 19.89 -2.02 0.04
N PRO A 52 20.74 -1.30 -0.71
CA PRO A 52 22.13 -1.68 -0.93
C PRO A 52 22.91 -1.80 0.39
N GLU A 53 23.86 -2.73 0.43
CA GLU A 53 24.79 -2.84 1.55
C GLU A 53 25.52 -1.52 1.82
N GLY A 54 25.65 -1.16 3.10
CA GLY A 54 26.31 0.07 3.54
C GLY A 54 25.41 1.31 3.57
N GLN A 55 24.17 1.27 3.06
CA GLN A 55 23.23 2.37 3.20
C GLN A 55 22.55 2.33 4.57
N ARG A 56 22.69 3.41 5.33
CA ARG A 56 21.99 3.58 6.62
C ARG A 56 20.69 4.34 6.38
N THR A 57 19.55 3.77 6.75
CA THR A 57 18.30 4.51 6.75
C THR A 57 18.34 5.59 7.84
N ARG A 58 18.16 6.84 7.44
CA ARG A 58 17.96 7.95 8.36
C ARG A 58 16.46 8.23 8.36
N ALA A 59 15.79 8.01 9.49
CA ALA A 59 14.40 8.42 9.67
C ALA A 59 14.37 9.95 9.69
N VAL A 60 14.02 10.55 8.55
CA VAL A 60 13.80 12.00 8.43
C VAL A 60 12.39 12.19 7.91
N SER A 61 11.39 11.85 8.73
CA SER A 61 10.06 12.43 8.57
C SER A 61 9.52 12.79 9.95
N THR A 62 8.84 13.94 10.00
CA THR A 62 8.07 14.39 11.17
C THR A 62 6.66 13.79 11.19
N GLU A 63 6.33 12.96 10.20
CA GLU A 63 5.01 12.37 9.96
C GLU A 63 4.90 10.95 10.52
N ALA A 64 6.03 10.29 10.79
CA ALA A 64 6.07 8.95 11.37
C ALA A 64 6.59 8.99 12.82
N ASP A 65 5.73 8.64 13.77
CA ASP A 65 6.09 8.62 15.19
C ASP A 65 7.15 7.57 15.54
N ARG A 66 7.21 6.46 14.77
CA ARG A 66 8.17 5.36 14.94
C ARG A 66 8.48 4.68 13.60
N THR A 67 9.71 4.23 13.43
CA THR A 67 10.14 3.37 12.31
C THR A 67 10.82 2.14 12.87
N VAL A 68 10.39 0.96 12.42
CA VAL A 68 10.97 -0.34 12.83
C VAL A 68 11.22 -1.21 11.62
N TRP A 69 12.28 -2.03 11.69
CA TRP A 69 12.47 -3.15 10.78
C TRP A 69 11.81 -4.38 11.36
N ILE A 70 10.85 -4.95 10.64
CA ILE A 70 10.04 -6.10 11.06
C ILE A 70 9.84 -7.02 9.86
N ALA A 71 9.87 -8.33 10.09
CA ALA A 71 9.59 -9.29 9.03
C ALA A 71 8.12 -9.16 8.55
N PRO A 72 7.82 -9.26 7.25
CA PRO A 72 6.46 -9.12 6.73
C PRO A 72 5.45 -10.04 7.42
N ALA A 73 5.82 -11.31 7.62
CA ALA A 73 4.98 -12.30 8.30
C ALA A 73 4.64 -11.89 9.74
N GLU A 74 5.61 -11.35 10.47
CA GLU A 74 5.40 -10.88 11.84
C GLU A 74 4.54 -9.62 11.87
N ALA A 75 4.72 -8.71 10.93
CA ALA A 75 3.88 -7.52 10.81
C ALA A 75 2.42 -7.87 10.49
N ALA A 76 2.18 -8.82 9.57
CA ALA A 76 0.85 -9.32 9.27
C ALA A 76 0.21 -10.02 10.49
N ARG A 77 0.97 -10.86 11.20
CA ARG A 77 0.50 -11.51 12.43
C ARG A 77 0.08 -10.49 13.51
N ARG A 78 0.84 -9.40 13.70
CA ARG A 78 0.50 -8.34 14.65
C ARG A 78 -0.72 -7.53 14.22
N TYR A 79 -0.93 -7.35 12.91
CA TYR A 79 -2.17 -6.80 12.40
C TYR A 79 -3.35 -7.71 12.75
N ASP A 80 -3.22 -9.02 12.56
CA ASP A 80 -4.29 -9.99 12.89
C ASP A 80 -4.65 -10.00 14.38
N LEU A 81 -3.68 -9.68 15.25
CA LEU A 81 -3.90 -9.50 16.70
C LEU A 81 -4.43 -8.11 17.08
N GLY A 82 -4.58 -7.19 16.13
CA GLY A 82 -4.98 -5.80 16.39
C GLY A 82 -3.89 -4.93 17.04
N GLU A 83 -2.64 -5.41 17.08
CA GLU A 83 -1.49 -4.70 17.67
C GLU A 83 -0.88 -3.66 16.72
N LEU A 84 -1.06 -3.84 15.41
CA LEU A 84 -0.66 -2.88 14.38
C LEU A 84 -1.85 -2.53 13.48
N LEU A 85 -2.31 -1.29 13.54
CA LEU A 85 -3.34 -0.78 12.63
C LEU A 85 -2.71 -0.48 11.27
N MET A 86 -3.29 -1.04 10.21
CA MET A 86 -2.83 -0.84 8.85
C MET A 86 -4.01 -0.67 7.89
N MET A 87 -3.78 0.06 6.81
CA MET A 87 -4.73 0.09 5.70
C MET A 87 -4.69 -1.23 4.92
N PRO A 88 -5.82 -1.66 4.29
CA PRO A 88 -5.89 -2.91 3.52
C PRO A 88 -4.77 -3.14 2.50
N PRO A 89 -4.34 -2.13 1.71
CA PRO A 89 -3.24 -2.33 0.76
C PRO A 89 -1.92 -2.68 1.43
N THR A 90 -1.66 -2.14 2.63
CA THR A 90 -0.42 -2.37 3.38
C THR A 90 -0.34 -3.80 3.87
N VAL A 91 -1.36 -4.28 4.60
CA VAL A 91 -1.36 -5.66 5.11
C VAL A 91 -1.41 -6.69 3.97
N SER A 92 -2.16 -6.41 2.90
CA SER A 92 -2.18 -7.25 1.70
C SER A 92 -0.79 -7.41 1.08
N THR A 93 -0.06 -6.30 0.96
CA THR A 93 1.33 -6.30 0.46
C THR A 93 2.24 -7.12 1.37
N LEU A 94 2.15 -6.96 2.70
CA LEU A 94 2.96 -7.73 3.65
C LEU A 94 2.66 -9.24 3.60
N ARG A 95 1.39 -9.61 3.45
CA ARG A 95 0.98 -11.01 3.29
C ARG A 95 1.52 -11.60 1.98
N ALA A 96 1.41 -10.87 0.87
CA ALA A 96 1.98 -11.28 -0.41
C ALA A 96 3.50 -11.45 -0.35
N LEU A 97 4.19 -10.69 0.52
CA LEU A 97 5.64 -10.78 0.70
C LEU A 97 6.10 -11.93 1.61
N THR A 98 5.19 -12.55 2.37
CA THR A 98 5.51 -13.60 3.35
C THR A 98 6.24 -14.83 2.77
N PRO A 99 5.97 -15.28 1.54
CA PRO A 99 6.69 -16.42 0.95
C PRO A 99 8.17 -16.15 0.63
N PHE A 100 8.59 -14.89 0.54
CA PHE A 100 9.96 -14.52 0.14
C PHE A 100 10.86 -14.31 1.35
N ARG A 101 12.04 -14.95 1.32
CA ARG A 101 13.01 -14.90 2.42
C ARG A 101 14.04 -13.80 2.25
N THR A 102 14.22 -13.31 1.02
CA THR A 102 15.19 -12.27 0.70
C THR A 102 14.59 -11.17 -0.16
N ALA A 103 15.18 -9.97 -0.11
CA ALA A 103 14.77 -8.88 -0.99
C ALA A 103 14.98 -9.20 -2.48
N ALA A 104 16.00 -10.01 -2.80
CA ALA A 104 16.26 -10.46 -4.17
C ALA A 104 15.16 -11.39 -4.69
N GLU A 105 14.67 -12.32 -3.87
CA GLU A 105 13.53 -13.18 -4.22
C GLU A 105 12.26 -12.37 -4.47
N ALA A 106 11.97 -11.40 -3.59
CA ALA A 106 10.83 -10.50 -3.77
C ALA A 106 10.96 -9.65 -5.04
N LEU A 107 12.15 -9.11 -5.33
CA LEU A 107 12.39 -8.35 -6.56
C LEU A 107 12.22 -9.21 -7.82
N GLY A 108 12.75 -10.43 -7.83
CA GLY A 108 12.55 -11.34 -8.97
C GLY A 108 11.08 -11.73 -9.17
N ALA A 109 10.28 -11.78 -8.11
CA ALA A 109 8.85 -12.03 -8.22
C ALA A 109 8.06 -10.81 -8.72
N ALA A 110 8.57 -9.59 -8.51
CA ALA A 110 7.91 -8.35 -8.94
C ALA A 110 7.75 -8.27 -10.46
N ASP A 111 8.71 -8.81 -11.22
CA ASP A 111 8.72 -8.80 -12.69
C ASP A 111 7.52 -9.54 -13.31
N VAL A 112 6.92 -10.48 -12.57
CA VAL A 112 5.80 -11.31 -13.03
C VAL A 112 4.50 -11.04 -12.27
N GLN A 113 4.46 -9.99 -11.44
CA GLN A 113 3.24 -9.62 -10.72
C GLN A 113 2.17 -9.10 -11.69
N ASP A 114 0.93 -9.46 -11.43
CA ASP A 114 -0.22 -8.88 -12.13
C ASP A 114 -0.49 -7.46 -11.59
N MET A 115 -0.30 -6.46 -12.44
CA MET A 115 -0.53 -5.05 -12.11
C MET A 115 -1.96 -4.59 -12.42
N THR A 116 -2.88 -5.52 -12.68
CA THR A 116 -4.32 -5.23 -12.75
C THR A 116 -4.75 -4.55 -11.45
N PRO A 117 -5.39 -3.38 -11.52
CA PRO A 117 -5.72 -2.62 -10.31
C PRO A 117 -6.74 -3.37 -9.45
N VAL A 118 -6.43 -3.48 -8.17
CA VAL A 118 -7.37 -3.92 -7.15
C VAL A 118 -8.39 -2.80 -6.94
N LEU A 119 -9.64 -3.09 -7.32
CA LEU A 119 -10.79 -2.19 -7.25
C LEU A 119 -11.80 -2.73 -6.24
N ALA A 120 -12.41 -1.84 -5.45
CA ALA A 120 -13.56 -2.25 -4.67
C ALA A 120 -14.75 -2.49 -5.59
N GLN A 121 -15.49 -3.55 -5.29
CA GLN A 121 -16.79 -3.83 -5.86
C GLN A 121 -17.85 -3.44 -4.84
N ALA A 122 -18.85 -2.70 -5.29
CA ALA A 122 -19.98 -2.30 -4.48
C ALA A 122 -21.21 -3.12 -4.87
N ARG A 123 -21.87 -3.73 -3.89
CA ARG A 123 -23.13 -4.46 -4.08
C ARG A 123 -24.14 -4.03 -3.03
N LEU A 124 -25.40 -3.90 -3.42
CA LEU A 124 -26.50 -3.71 -2.48
C LEU A 124 -27.00 -5.08 -2.00
N GLU A 125 -27.02 -5.30 -0.69
CA GLU A 125 -27.58 -6.48 -0.04
C GLU A 125 -28.60 -6.04 1.02
N GLY A 126 -29.89 -6.08 0.67
CA GLY A 126 -30.94 -5.50 1.49
C GLY A 126 -30.76 -3.99 1.62
N ASP A 127 -30.69 -3.50 2.86
CA ASP A 127 -30.46 -2.09 3.21
C ASP A 127 -28.97 -1.77 3.45
N GLU A 128 -28.06 -2.67 3.11
CA GLU A 128 -26.62 -2.48 3.24
C GLU A 128 -25.91 -2.37 1.89
N LEU A 129 -24.97 -1.43 1.81
CA LEU A 129 -23.94 -1.36 0.78
C LEU A 129 -22.75 -2.19 1.24
N VAL A 130 -22.50 -3.30 0.55
CA VAL A 130 -21.35 -4.18 0.76
C VAL A 130 -20.23 -3.78 -0.19
N LEU A 131 -19.08 -3.42 0.38
CA LEU A 131 -17.86 -3.13 -0.35
C LEU A 131 -16.87 -4.28 -0.17
N SER A 132 -16.51 -4.96 -1.25
CA SER A 132 -15.54 -6.05 -1.23
C SER A 132 -14.39 -5.78 -2.21
N TRP A 133 -13.25 -6.42 -1.98
CA TRP A 133 -12.09 -6.37 -2.87
C TRP A 133 -11.80 -7.80 -3.32
N PRO A 134 -11.94 -8.13 -4.62
CA PRO A 134 -11.72 -9.50 -5.10
C PRO A 134 -10.36 -10.05 -4.68
N GLY A 135 -10.35 -11.26 -4.09
CA GLY A 135 -9.13 -11.88 -3.55
C GLY A 135 -8.71 -11.36 -2.17
N HIS A 136 -9.48 -10.42 -1.60
CA HIS A 136 -9.20 -9.76 -0.34
C HIS A 136 -10.48 -9.60 0.51
N ASP A 137 -11.28 -10.67 0.58
CA ASP A 137 -12.59 -10.69 1.24
C ASP A 137 -12.54 -10.29 2.73
N GLU A 138 -11.39 -10.45 3.37
CA GLU A 138 -11.16 -10.03 4.76
C GLU A 138 -11.32 -8.53 5.00
N PHE A 139 -11.29 -7.69 3.96
CA PHE A 139 -11.51 -6.24 4.08
C PHE A 139 -12.93 -5.83 3.73
N THR A 140 -13.84 -6.79 3.55
CA THR A 140 -15.24 -6.48 3.21
C THR A 140 -15.85 -5.56 4.24
N LYS A 141 -16.47 -4.46 3.79
CA LYS A 141 -17.15 -3.48 4.63
C LYS A 141 -18.64 -3.49 4.34
N HIS A 142 -19.42 -3.48 5.41
CA HIS A 142 -20.87 -3.31 5.37
C HIS A 142 -21.19 -1.89 5.80
N VAL A 143 -21.80 -1.12 4.92
CA VAL A 143 -22.19 0.27 5.16
C VAL A 143 -23.71 0.34 5.06
N PRO A 144 -24.43 0.70 6.13
CA PRO A 144 -25.87 0.90 6.06
C PRO A 144 -26.19 1.97 5.01
N THR A 145 -27.10 1.67 4.09
CA THR A 145 -27.65 2.71 3.21
C THR A 145 -28.58 3.57 4.05
N ALA A 146 -28.33 4.88 4.09
CA ALA A 146 -29.13 5.79 4.90
C ALA A 146 -30.60 5.77 4.45
N GLY A 147 -31.40 5.02 5.18
CA GLY A 147 -32.80 4.76 4.87
C GLY A 147 -33.63 4.42 6.09
N GLU A 148 -33.31 4.96 7.28
CA GLU A 148 -34.21 4.97 8.45
C GLU A 148 -33.66 5.88 9.57
N ASN A 149 -33.58 7.20 9.33
CA ASN A 149 -33.59 8.14 10.45
C ASN A 149 -35.06 8.36 10.84
N GLY A 150 -35.52 7.53 11.77
CA GLY A 150 -36.78 7.73 12.47
C GLY A 150 -36.86 9.14 13.05
N GLY A 151 -37.99 9.80 12.80
CA GLY A 151 -38.34 11.05 13.44
C GLY A 151 -38.37 10.86 14.96
N ALA A 152 -37.57 11.66 15.66
CA ALA A 152 -37.79 11.93 17.07
C ALA A 152 -38.77 13.11 17.15
N GLY A 153 -39.93 12.85 17.77
CA GLY A 153 -40.89 13.88 18.18
C GLY A 153 -40.48 14.59 19.46
#